data_AF-A0A2G5B477-F1
#
_entry.id   AF-A0A2G5B477-F1
#
_cell.length_a   1.000
_cell.length_b   1.000
_cell.length_c   1.000
_cell.angle_alpha   90.00
_cell.angle_beta   90.00
_cell.angle_gamma   90.00
#
_symmetry.space_group_name_H-M   'P 1'
#
loop_
_entity.id
_entity.type
_entity.pdbx_description
1 polymer ?
#
loop_
_entity_poly.entity_id
_entity_poly.type
_entity_poly.pdbx_seq_one_letter_code
_entity_poly.pdbx_strand_id
1 'polypeptide(L)' 'AAVVMVNPLHLYRSILRIHRRLPREIRFVGDQYVRGEFRNHRTVTDKKYLEPFFKQWTAYL' A
#
# COMPACT_ATOMS: atom_id res chain seq x y z
N ALA A 1 3.96 18.28 7.58
CA ALA A 1 3.79 17.20 8.57
C ALA A 1 4.79 16.10 8.23
N ALA A 2 5.61 15.67 9.18
CA ALA A 2 6.55 14.57 8.99
C ALA A 2 5.75 13.30 8.65
N VAL A 3 6.05 12.67 7.51
CA VAL A 3 5.51 11.35 7.21
C VAL A 3 6.08 10.41 8.26
N VAL A 4 5.26 10.04 9.26
CA VAL A 4 5.59 8.97 10.18
C VAL A 4 5.86 7.75 9.30
N MET A 5 7.07 7.20 9.35
CA MET A 5 7.44 6.01 8.58
C MET A 5 6.53 4.86 9.02
N VAL A 6 5.44 4.66 8.28
CA VAL A 6 4.43 3.64 8.55
C VAL A 6 5.09 2.28 8.33
N ASN A 7 4.88 1.34 9.24
CA ASN A 7 5.34 -0.02 9.04
C ASN A 7 4.75 -0.58 7.72
N PRO A 8 5.56 -0.92 6.70
CA PRO A 8 5.07 -1.27 5.38
C PRO A 8 4.16 -2.51 5.40
N LEU A 9 4.45 -3.46 6.28
CA LEU A 9 3.64 -4.68 6.45
C LEU A 9 2.30 -4.37 7.12
N HIS A 10 2.28 -3.42 8.05
CA HIS A 10 1.03 -2.97 8.66
C HIS A 10 0.13 -2.31 7.61
N LEU A 11 0.68 -1.38 6.82
CA LEU A 11 -0.03 -0.68 5.76
C LEU A 11 -0.61 -1.65 4.72
N TYR A 12 0.24 -2.55 4.22
CA TYR A 12 -0.15 -3.60 3.28
C TYR A 12 -1.31 -4.46 3.80
N ARG A 13 -1.23 -4.94 5.05
CA ARG A 13 -2.28 -5.78 5.65
C ARG A 13 -3.58 -5.02 5.86
N SER A 14 -3.51 -3.75 6.24
CA SER A 14 -4.68 -2.88 6.43
C SER A 14 -5.41 -2.65 5.11
N ILE A 15 -4.67 -2.38 4.02
CA ILE A 15 -5.27 -2.20 2.69
C ILE A 15 -6.01 -3.47 2.25
N LEU A 16 -5.35 -4.63 2.34
CA LEU A 16 -5.99 -5.90 2.00
C LEU A 16 -7.16 -6.27 2.92
N ARG A 17 -7.25 -5.67 4.12
CA ARG A 17 -8.38 -5.85 5.03
C ARG A 17 -9.58 -5.03 4.58
N ILE A 18 -9.41 -3.77 4.16
CA ILE A 18 -10.52 -2.96 3.66
C ILE A 18 -11.06 -3.49 2.32
N HIS A 19 -10.19 -4.05 1.47
CA HIS A 19 -10.58 -4.70 0.22
C HIS A 19 -11.54 -5.88 0.41
N ARG A 20 -11.58 -6.50 1.58
CA ARG A 20 -12.53 -7.60 1.88
C ARG A 20 -13.99 -7.18 1.81
N ARG A 21 -14.25 -5.87 1.90
CA ARG A 21 -15.60 -5.28 1.80
C ARG A 21 -16.02 -4.98 0.36
N LEU A 22 -15.11 -5.11 -0.60
CA LEU A 22 -15.39 -4.84 -2.02
C LEU A 22 -16.08 -6.05 -2.68
N PRO A 23 -16.87 -5.82 -3.75
CA PRO A 23 -17.34 -6.89 -4.63
C PRO A 23 -16.18 -7.77 -5.12
N ARG A 24 -16.45 -9.06 -5.35
CA ARG A 24 -15.41 -10.08 -5.58
C ARG A 24 -14.44 -9.72 -6.71
N GLU A 25 -14.98 -9.22 -7.81
CA GLU A 25 -14.25 -8.87 -9.03
C GLU A 25 -13.33 -7.67 -8.77
N ILE A 26 -13.86 -6.63 -8.12
CA ILE A 26 -13.12 -5.41 -7.78
C ILE A 26 -12.03 -5.72 -6.74
N ARG A 27 -12.35 -6.56 -5.74
CA ARG A 27 -11.37 -7.05 -4.77
C ARG A 27 -10.23 -7.79 -5.44
N PHE A 28 -10.52 -8.68 -6.38
CA PHE A 28 -9.50 -9.45 -7.07
C PHE A 28 -8.50 -8.52 -7.79
N VAL A 29 -9.02 -7.56 -8.56
CA VAL A 29 -8.20 -6.59 -9.29
C VAL A 29 -7.38 -5.72 -8.31
N GLY A 30 -8.03 -5.19 -7.27
CA GLY A 30 -7.37 -4.36 -6.26
C GLY A 30 -6.29 -5.11 -5.48
N ASP A 31 -6.55 -6.35 -5.05
CA ASP A 31 -5.57 -7.18 -4.33
C ASP A 31 -4.33 -7.47 -5.18
N GLN A 32 -4.51 -7.74 -6.48
CA GLN A 32 -3.39 -7.96 -7.41
C GLN A 32 -2.55 -6.69 -7.58
N TYR A 33 -3.20 -5.54 -7.76
CA TYR A 33 -2.53 -4.25 -7.90
C TYR A 33 -1.68 -3.91 -6.66
N VAL A 34 -2.27 -3.97 -5.47
CA VAL A 34 -1.58 -3.70 -4.19
C VAL A 34 -0.37 -4.63 -4.00
N ARG A 35 -0.53 -5.92 -4.30
CA ARG A 35 0.58 -6.89 -4.23
C ARG A 35 1.72 -6.53 -5.18
N GLY A 36 1.40 -6.13 -6.40
CA GLY A 36 2.38 -5.68 -7.39
C GLY A 36 3.16 -4.47 -6.89
N GLU A 37 2.44 -3.43 -6.45
CA GLU A 37 3.04 -2.18 -6.00
C GLU A 37 3.97 -2.37 -4.79
N PHE A 38 3.53 -3.11 -3.76
CA PHE A 38 4.38 -3.39 -2.59
C PHE A 38 5.56 -4.32 -2.92
N ARG A 39 5.40 -5.24 -3.86
CA ARG A 39 6.51 -6.09 -4.35
C ARG A 39 7.55 -5.26 -5.08
N ASN A 40 7.12 -4.36 -5.96
CA ASN A 40 7.99 -3.47 -6.72
C ASN A 40 8.76 -2.48 -5.81
N HIS A 41 8.15 -2.07 -4.69
CA HIS A 41 8.76 -1.15 -3.73
C HIS A 41 9.61 -1.83 -2.64
N ARG A 42 9.72 -3.17 -2.63
CA ARG A 42 10.44 -3.91 -1.58
C ARG A 42 11.93 -3.59 -1.49
N THR A 43 12.57 -3.28 -2.61
CA THR A 43 14.03 -3.02 -2.70
C THR A 43 14.35 -1.54 -2.87
N VAL A 44 13.34 -0.67 -2.91
CA VAL A 44 13.55 0.77 -3.02
C VAL A 44 14.05 1.30 -1.68
N THR A 45 15.19 1.95 -1.69
CA THR A 45 15.83 2.52 -0.47
C THR A 45 15.88 4.04 -0.51
N ASP A 46 15.77 4.64 -1.69
CA ASP A 46 15.78 6.08 -1.87
C ASP A 46 14.49 6.70 -1.31
N LYS A 47 14.65 7.52 -0.27
CA LYS A 47 13.55 8.18 0.44
C LYS A 47 12.67 9.01 -0.48
N LYS A 48 13.21 9.58 -1.56
CA LYS A 48 12.44 10.41 -2.49
C LYS A 48 11.32 9.64 -3.19
N TYR A 49 11.46 8.32 -3.30
CA TYR A 49 10.42 7.44 -3.84
C TYR A 49 9.58 6.79 -2.74
N LEU A 50 10.16 6.48 -1.57
CA LEU A 50 9.45 5.87 -0.46
C LEU A 50 8.45 6.82 0.21
N GLU A 51 8.81 8.09 0.41
CA GLU A 51 7.92 9.07 1.05
C GLU A 51 6.60 9.28 0.31
N PRO A 52 6.58 9.56 -1.02
CA PRO A 52 5.33 9.68 -1.75
C PRO A 52 4.56 8.36 -1.79
N PHE A 53 5.24 7.21 -1.87
CA PHE A 53 4.60 5.90 -1.81
C PHE A 53 3.82 5.72 -0.50
N PHE A 54 4.46 5.90 0.66
CA PHE A 54 3.78 5.76 1.94
C PHE A 54 2.68 6.81 2.11
N LYS A 55 2.91 8.06 1.69
CA LYS A 55 1.90 9.11 1.75
C LYS A 55 0.64 8.75 0.97
N GLN A 56 0.77 8.25 -0.26
CA GLN A 56 -0.37 7.87 -1.10
C GLN A 56 -1.15 6.70 -0.50
N TRP A 57 -0.45 5.64 -0.09
CA TRP A 57 -1.09 4.45 0.48
C TRP A 57 -1.70 4.69 1.86
N THR A 58 -1.14 5.59 2.67
CA THR A 58 -1.76 6.03 3.92
C THR A 58 -3.01 6.89 3.67
N ALA A 59 -3.03 7.72 2.62
CA ALA A 59 -4.22 8.48 2.25
C ALA A 59 -5.33 7.62 1.63
N TYR A 60 -4.98 6.48 1.05
CA TYR A 60 -5.93 5.49 0.51
C TYR A 60 -6.67 4.70 1.61
N LEU A 61 -6.05 4.54 2.78
CA LEU A 61 -6.66 3.93 3.97
C LEU A 61 -7.57 4.91 4.72
#